data_AF-A0AAU9ERE8-F1
#
_entry.id   AF-A0AAU9ERE8-F1
#
_cell.length_a   1.000
_cell.length_b   1.000
_cell.length_c   1.000
_cell.angle_alpha   90.00
_cell.angle_beta   90.00
_cell.angle_gamma   90.00
#
_symmetry.space_group_name_H-M   'P 1'
#
loop_
_entity.id
_entity.type
_entity.pdbx_description
1 polymer ?
#
loop_
_entity_poly.entity_id
_entity_poly.type
_entity_poly.pdbx_seq_one_letter_code
_entity_poly.pdbx_strand_id
1 'polypeptide(L)'
;MAEQKRLARLPKVDQLLEHPSLQQLRPEVARPLILSAARQTLDGLRARLLDGQEVTDEELGGEAVALAAASLARRLAAPSLQRVVNATGVVVHTNLGRSLLARRALERLIEINCTYSNLEYDLAAGARGSRYVHVDRILCELTGAEASLVVNNNAAAVLLSLQTLAAGREVVVSRGQLVEIGGSFRIPDVMARSGAILREVGATNKTHLHDYEGAITSNTALLLKVHTSNFAVVGFHKEVPLQELRELGDRYHLPVMEDLGSGSLVDYSRYGLPKEPTVQEALADGADLVTFSGDKLLGGPQAGIILGKAEFVERCRKNPTNRALRVDKLTLGALEATLELYRDPAKALAEIPTLAMITVPYERLRERANRLAARLKKLGLERLEVSTVEGVSRVGGGAMPLAAPRTRLLRLAVKGLSATRLEQALRAGDPPIICRLEDGHLLMDVRTLVADDAAVIAKALAALAA
;
A
#
# COMPACT_ATOMS: atom_id res chain seq x y z
N MET A 1 11.13 -44.08 -32.92
CA MET A 1 9.82 -44.66 -33.33
C MET A 1 8.75 -44.60 -32.24
N ALA A 2 9.06 -44.89 -30.97
CA ALA A 2 8.08 -44.81 -29.89
C ALA A 2 7.57 -43.37 -29.63
N GLU A 3 8.46 -42.38 -29.61
CA GLU A 3 8.10 -40.96 -29.39
C GLU A 3 7.21 -40.38 -30.51
N GLN A 4 7.51 -40.69 -31.78
CA GLN A 4 6.67 -40.29 -32.92
C GLN A 4 5.25 -40.86 -32.83
N LYS A 5 5.09 -42.10 -32.35
CA LYS A 5 3.75 -42.69 -32.12
C LYS A 5 2.99 -42.00 -30.99
N ARG A 6 3.70 -41.47 -29.98
CA ARG A 6 3.09 -40.75 -28.85
C ARG A 6 2.73 -39.31 -29.19
N LEU A 7 3.56 -38.61 -29.97
CA LEU A 7 3.25 -37.28 -30.51
C LEU A 7 1.99 -37.28 -31.38
N ALA A 8 1.77 -38.37 -32.14
CA ALA A 8 0.57 -38.54 -32.96
C ALA A 8 -0.74 -38.70 -32.16
N ARG A 9 -0.66 -38.94 -30.84
CA ARG A 9 -1.84 -39.05 -29.96
C ARG A 9 -2.36 -37.70 -29.47
N LEU A 10 -1.58 -36.63 -29.61
CA LEU A 10 -2.02 -35.29 -29.21
C LEU A 10 -3.22 -34.84 -30.07
N PRO A 11 -4.29 -34.31 -29.46
CA PRO A 11 -5.47 -33.86 -30.19
C PRO A 11 -5.14 -32.66 -31.10
N LYS A 12 -5.88 -32.52 -32.20
CA LYS A 12 -5.76 -31.32 -33.04
C LYS A 12 -6.31 -30.11 -32.30
N VAL A 13 -5.74 -28.93 -32.56
CA VAL A 13 -6.19 -27.67 -31.96
C VAL A 13 -7.69 -27.46 -32.21
N ASP A 14 -8.18 -27.72 -33.43
CA ASP A 14 -9.61 -27.55 -33.75
C ASP A 14 -10.51 -28.49 -32.94
N GLN A 15 -10.06 -29.72 -32.66
CA GLN A 15 -10.79 -30.68 -31.81
C GLN A 15 -10.86 -30.19 -30.35
N LEU A 16 -9.77 -29.61 -29.84
CA LEU A 16 -9.76 -29.00 -28.51
C LEU A 16 -10.71 -27.81 -28.46
N LEU A 17 -10.72 -26.95 -29.47
CA LEU A 17 -11.59 -25.77 -29.49
C LEU A 17 -13.08 -26.14 -29.46
N GLU A 18 -13.47 -27.29 -30.00
CA GLU A 18 -14.84 -27.82 -29.93
C GLU A 18 -15.15 -28.60 -28.64
N HIS A 19 -14.16 -28.81 -27.77
CA HIS A 19 -14.37 -29.50 -26.50
C HIS A 19 -15.28 -28.70 -25.56
N PRO A 20 -16.24 -29.35 -24.86
CA PRO A 20 -17.16 -28.67 -23.94
C PRO A 20 -16.47 -27.75 -22.93
N SER A 21 -15.37 -28.21 -22.32
CA SER A 21 -14.58 -27.45 -21.32
C SER A 21 -14.01 -26.13 -21.85
N LEU A 22 -13.73 -26.03 -23.16
CA LEU A 22 -13.23 -24.81 -23.81
C LEU A 22 -14.38 -23.97 -24.40
N GLN A 23 -15.43 -24.61 -24.91
CA GLN A 23 -16.64 -23.93 -25.40
C GLN A 23 -17.36 -23.18 -24.28
N GLN A 24 -17.44 -23.77 -23.08
CA GLN A 24 -18.03 -23.14 -21.89
C GLN A 24 -17.30 -21.86 -21.47
N LEU A 25 -16.06 -21.63 -21.90
CA LEU A 25 -15.30 -20.41 -21.58
C LEU A 25 -15.62 -19.24 -22.50
N ARG A 26 -16.22 -19.47 -23.67
CA ARG A 26 -16.46 -18.40 -24.67
C ARG A 26 -17.22 -17.18 -24.16
N PRO A 27 -18.18 -17.28 -23.22
CA PRO A 27 -18.84 -16.11 -22.63
C PRO A 27 -17.91 -15.22 -21.80
N GLU A 28 -16.85 -15.78 -21.22
CA GLU A 28 -15.98 -15.12 -20.23
C GLU A 28 -14.57 -14.85 -20.76
N VAL A 29 -14.12 -15.66 -21.72
CA VAL A 29 -12.74 -15.64 -22.25
C VAL A 29 -12.78 -15.44 -23.76
N ALA A 30 -12.08 -14.41 -24.21
CA ALA A 30 -11.96 -14.11 -25.63
C ALA A 30 -11.33 -15.29 -26.40
N ARG A 31 -11.93 -15.66 -27.54
CA ARG A 31 -11.47 -16.77 -28.41
C ARG A 31 -9.95 -16.77 -28.69
N PRO A 32 -9.27 -15.62 -28.92
CA PRO A 32 -7.82 -15.61 -29.10
C PRO A 32 -7.03 -16.17 -27.91
N LEU A 33 -7.50 -15.95 -26.68
CA LEU A 33 -6.86 -16.49 -25.47
C LEU A 33 -7.11 -17.99 -25.33
N ILE A 34 -8.31 -18.45 -25.66
CA ILE A 34 -8.65 -19.89 -25.71
C ILE A 34 -7.75 -20.61 -26.72
N LEU A 35 -7.60 -20.04 -27.92
CA LEU A 35 -6.72 -20.57 -28.97
C LEU A 35 -5.25 -20.58 -28.52
N SER A 36 -4.78 -19.49 -27.93
CA SER A 36 -3.42 -19.39 -27.39
C SER A 36 -3.16 -20.44 -26.31
N ALA A 37 -4.10 -20.63 -25.38
CA ALA A 37 -3.99 -21.63 -24.33
C ALA A 37 -3.97 -23.06 -24.87
N ALA A 38 -4.82 -23.38 -25.86
CA ALA A 38 -4.81 -24.68 -26.51
C ALA A 38 -3.47 -24.97 -27.19
N ARG A 39 -2.90 -23.98 -27.91
CA ARG A 39 -1.58 -24.08 -28.54
C ARG A 39 -0.47 -24.25 -27.52
N GLN A 40 -0.39 -23.38 -26.51
CA GLN A 40 0.63 -23.45 -25.45
C GLN A 40 0.58 -24.78 -24.68
N THR A 41 -0.60 -25.30 -24.40
CA THR A 41 -0.76 -26.59 -23.71
C THR A 41 -0.22 -27.73 -24.57
N LEU A 42 -0.58 -27.75 -25.87
CA LEU A 42 -0.05 -28.74 -26.82
C LEU A 42 1.45 -28.62 -27.02
N ASP A 43 1.98 -27.39 -27.16
CA ASP A 43 3.41 -27.15 -27.36
C ASP A 43 4.22 -27.53 -26.13
N GLY A 44 3.70 -27.26 -24.92
CA GLY A 44 4.31 -27.73 -23.67
C GLY A 44 4.38 -29.25 -23.58
N LEU A 45 3.31 -29.96 -23.94
CA LEU A 45 3.30 -31.43 -24.00
C LEU A 45 4.25 -31.98 -25.07
N ARG A 46 4.33 -31.33 -26.24
CA ARG A 46 5.30 -31.70 -27.29
C ARG A 46 6.73 -31.54 -26.80
N ALA A 47 7.06 -30.43 -26.14
CA ALA A 47 8.40 -30.20 -25.59
C ALA A 47 8.76 -31.27 -24.54
N ARG A 48 7.86 -31.55 -23.58
CA ARG A 48 8.07 -32.60 -22.57
C ARG A 48 8.34 -33.99 -23.20
N LEU A 49 7.59 -34.35 -24.24
CA LEU A 49 7.79 -35.62 -24.96
C LEU A 49 9.13 -35.66 -25.71
N LEU A 50 9.56 -34.56 -26.33
CA LEU A 50 10.82 -34.48 -27.07
C LEU A 50 12.05 -34.44 -26.14
N ASP A 51 11.91 -33.86 -24.96
CA ASP A 51 12.94 -33.83 -23.92
C ASP A 51 13.04 -35.16 -23.13
N GLY A 52 12.27 -36.19 -23.52
CA GLY A 52 12.27 -37.50 -22.89
C GLY A 52 11.67 -37.52 -21.48
N GLN A 53 10.89 -36.51 -21.09
CA GLN A 53 10.22 -36.50 -19.80
C GLN A 53 9.09 -37.55 -19.77
N GLU A 54 8.85 -38.13 -18.59
CA GLU A 54 7.68 -38.97 -18.39
C GLU A 54 6.41 -38.10 -18.54
N VAL A 55 5.61 -38.48 -19.52
CA VAL A 55 4.24 -38.01 -19.74
C VAL A 55 3.40 -39.28 -19.76
N THR A 56 2.27 -39.30 -19.09
CA THR A 56 1.36 -40.45 -19.08
C THR A 56 0.46 -40.45 -20.32
N ASP A 57 -0.11 -41.60 -20.66
CA ASP A 57 -1.09 -41.67 -21.75
C ASP A 57 -2.39 -40.93 -21.44
N GLU A 58 -2.72 -40.76 -20.16
CA GLU A 58 -3.84 -39.97 -19.67
C GLU A 58 -3.63 -38.47 -19.91
N GLU A 59 -2.41 -37.96 -19.64
CA GLU A 59 -2.04 -36.56 -19.93
C GLU A 59 -2.10 -36.22 -21.43
N LEU A 60 -1.92 -37.21 -22.31
CA LEU A 60 -2.02 -37.02 -23.76
C LEU A 60 -3.47 -37.10 -24.28
N GLY A 61 -4.43 -37.49 -23.43
CA GLY A 61 -5.83 -37.65 -23.78
C GLY A 61 -6.54 -36.33 -24.04
N GLY A 62 -7.50 -36.32 -24.98
CA GLY A 62 -8.26 -35.12 -25.36
C GLY A 62 -8.90 -34.37 -24.20
N GLU A 63 -9.48 -35.11 -23.25
CA GLU A 63 -10.10 -34.55 -22.03
C GLU A 63 -9.07 -33.84 -21.15
N ALA A 64 -7.97 -34.50 -20.80
CA ALA A 64 -6.92 -33.93 -19.95
C ALA A 64 -6.29 -32.68 -20.58
N VAL A 65 -5.99 -32.75 -21.89
CA VAL A 65 -5.45 -31.60 -22.64
C VAL A 65 -6.46 -30.45 -22.70
N ALA A 66 -7.75 -30.74 -22.92
CA ALA A 66 -8.79 -29.72 -22.95
C ALA A 66 -9.00 -29.06 -21.57
N LEU A 67 -8.98 -29.83 -20.49
CA LEU A 67 -9.07 -29.30 -19.12
C LEU A 67 -7.84 -28.45 -18.77
N ALA A 68 -6.64 -28.89 -19.13
CA ALA A 68 -5.41 -28.14 -18.96
C ALA A 68 -5.41 -26.83 -19.76
N ALA A 69 -5.84 -26.88 -21.02
CA ALA A 69 -6.00 -25.70 -21.87
C ALA A 69 -7.08 -24.75 -21.34
N ALA A 70 -8.21 -25.26 -20.83
CA ALA A 70 -9.25 -24.44 -20.23
C ALA A 70 -8.75 -23.74 -18.95
N SER A 71 -7.99 -24.45 -18.11
CA SER A 71 -7.32 -23.89 -16.94
C SER A 71 -6.33 -22.79 -17.32
N LEU A 72 -5.51 -23.01 -18.35
CA LEU A 72 -4.58 -22.00 -18.87
C LEU A 72 -5.32 -20.80 -19.49
N ALA A 73 -6.40 -21.03 -20.22
CA ALA A 73 -7.21 -19.95 -20.80
C ALA A 73 -7.79 -19.03 -19.73
N ARG A 74 -8.32 -19.60 -18.64
CA ARG A 74 -8.76 -18.83 -17.47
C ARG A 74 -7.62 -18.02 -16.85
N ARG A 75 -6.42 -18.61 -16.70
CA ARG A 75 -5.24 -17.89 -16.19
C ARG A 75 -4.78 -16.75 -17.10
N LEU A 76 -4.79 -16.96 -18.42
CA LEU A 76 -4.42 -15.93 -19.40
C LEU A 76 -5.45 -14.79 -19.46
N ALA A 77 -6.72 -15.09 -19.18
CA ALA A 77 -7.79 -14.11 -19.13
C ALA A 77 -7.86 -13.37 -17.79
N ALA A 78 -7.31 -13.94 -16.73
CA ALA A 78 -7.33 -13.34 -15.40
C ALA A 78 -6.51 -12.03 -15.38
N PRO A 79 -7.02 -10.97 -14.75
CA PRO A 79 -6.24 -9.75 -14.53
C PRO A 79 -4.96 -10.04 -13.74
N SER A 80 -3.86 -9.40 -14.13
CA SER A 80 -2.60 -9.49 -13.37
C SER A 80 -2.70 -8.79 -12.01
N LEU A 81 -3.49 -7.70 -11.92
CA LEU A 81 -3.87 -7.05 -10.68
C LEU A 81 -5.19 -7.63 -10.19
N GLN A 82 -5.13 -8.36 -9.08
CA GLN A 82 -6.27 -9.07 -8.51
C GLN A 82 -6.41 -8.78 -7.02
N ARG A 83 -7.62 -8.98 -6.49
CA ARG A 83 -7.86 -8.96 -5.06
C ARG A 83 -7.09 -10.11 -4.39
N VAL A 84 -6.54 -9.82 -3.22
CA VAL A 84 -5.90 -10.80 -2.33
C VAL A 84 -6.49 -10.70 -0.93
N VAL A 85 -6.48 -11.81 -0.19
CA VAL A 85 -6.81 -11.82 1.24
C VAL A 85 -5.53 -11.54 2.03
N ASN A 86 -5.50 -10.45 2.78
CA ASN A 86 -4.39 -10.11 3.67
C ASN A 86 -4.60 -10.75 5.05
N ALA A 87 -3.95 -11.88 5.30
CA ALA A 87 -3.91 -12.56 6.60
C ALA A 87 -2.56 -12.39 7.31
N THR A 88 -1.75 -11.41 6.92
CA THR A 88 -0.41 -11.16 7.49
C THR A 88 -0.47 -10.37 8.81
N GLY A 89 -1.53 -9.56 8.99
CA GLY A 89 -1.63 -8.63 10.11
C GLY A 89 -0.86 -7.34 9.92
N VAL A 90 -0.30 -7.10 8.73
CA VAL A 90 0.30 -5.82 8.36
C VAL A 90 -0.79 -4.93 7.78
N VAL A 91 -1.16 -3.85 8.48
CA VAL A 91 -2.28 -2.98 8.06
C VAL A 91 -1.91 -2.15 6.82
N VAL A 92 -0.88 -1.29 6.94
CA VAL A 92 -0.31 -0.52 5.84
C VAL A 92 0.73 -1.40 5.14
N HIS A 93 0.25 -2.31 4.30
CA HIS A 93 1.10 -3.29 3.62
C HIS A 93 1.54 -2.77 2.24
N THR A 94 2.80 -2.34 2.11
CA THR A 94 3.32 -1.73 0.86
C THR A 94 3.10 -2.62 -0.37
N ASN A 95 3.37 -3.93 -0.27
CA ASN A 95 3.19 -4.85 -1.41
C ASN A 95 1.73 -5.16 -1.76
N LEU A 96 0.78 -4.96 -0.84
CA LEU A 96 -0.63 -5.30 -1.03
C LEU A 96 -1.51 -4.05 -1.20
N GLY A 97 -0.91 -2.91 -1.55
CA GLY A 97 -1.64 -1.68 -1.89
C GLY A 97 -1.88 -0.71 -0.74
N ARG A 98 -1.17 -0.84 0.38
CA ARG A 98 -1.24 0.07 1.55
C ARG A 98 -2.65 0.16 2.16
N SER A 99 -3.30 1.32 2.05
CA SER A 99 -4.59 1.61 2.70
C SER A 99 -5.77 1.18 1.84
N LEU A 100 -6.81 0.67 2.50
CA LEU A 100 -8.09 0.40 1.85
C LEU A 100 -8.94 1.68 1.88
N LEU A 101 -9.68 1.93 0.80
CA LEU A 101 -10.61 3.06 0.75
C LEU A 101 -11.87 2.77 1.58
N ALA A 102 -12.32 3.79 2.31
CA ALA A 102 -13.62 3.76 2.97
C ALA A 102 -14.76 3.60 1.96
N ARG A 103 -15.88 3.02 2.40
CA ARG A 103 -17.06 2.83 1.53
C ARG A 103 -17.53 4.15 0.91
N ARG A 104 -17.54 5.22 1.71
CA ARG A 104 -17.88 6.58 1.25
C ARG A 104 -16.97 7.07 0.11
N ALA A 105 -15.68 6.79 0.17
CA ALA A 105 -14.74 7.15 -0.90
C ALA A 105 -15.00 6.36 -2.19
N LEU A 106 -15.34 5.07 -2.09
CA LEU A 106 -15.72 4.26 -3.25
C LEU A 106 -17.02 4.74 -3.90
N GLU A 107 -18.02 5.10 -3.09
CA GLU A 107 -19.29 5.66 -3.57
C GLU A 107 -19.06 6.99 -4.29
N ARG A 108 -18.21 7.86 -3.73
CA ARG A 108 -17.83 9.13 -4.37
C ARG A 108 -17.12 8.89 -5.70
N LEU A 109 -16.24 7.90 -5.78
CA LEU A 109 -15.58 7.52 -7.04
C LEU A 109 -16.59 7.11 -8.10
N ILE A 110 -17.58 6.27 -7.77
CA ILE A 110 -18.61 5.86 -8.73
C ILE A 110 -19.41 7.09 -9.19
N GLU A 111 -19.85 7.92 -8.25
CA GLU A 111 -20.64 9.13 -8.51
C GLU A 111 -19.96 10.06 -9.53
N ILE A 112 -18.70 10.46 -9.30
CA ILE A 112 -18.02 11.49 -10.11
C ILE A 112 -17.36 10.95 -11.40
N ASN A 113 -17.34 9.62 -11.59
CA ASN A 113 -16.69 8.99 -12.75
C ASN A 113 -17.67 8.40 -13.75
N CYS A 114 -18.92 8.19 -13.37
CA CYS A 114 -19.98 7.83 -14.32
C CYS A 114 -20.59 9.05 -15.04
N THR A 115 -20.16 10.28 -14.72
CA THR A 115 -20.66 11.52 -15.34
C THR A 115 -19.57 12.61 -15.40
N TYR A 116 -19.92 13.76 -16.00
CA TYR A 116 -19.13 14.98 -15.94
C TYR A 116 -19.15 15.59 -14.52
N SER A 117 -18.11 16.34 -14.17
CA SER A 117 -17.98 16.95 -12.85
C SER A 117 -17.40 18.37 -12.93
N ASN A 118 -17.57 19.16 -11.88
CA ASN A 118 -17.02 20.50 -11.72
C ASN A 118 -15.53 20.49 -11.31
N LEU A 119 -14.77 19.48 -11.76
CA LEU A 119 -13.38 19.27 -11.35
C LEU A 119 -12.51 20.52 -11.49
N GLU A 120 -12.62 21.24 -12.61
CA GLU A 120 -11.91 22.51 -12.86
C GLU A 120 -12.90 23.60 -13.30
N TYR A 121 -14.12 23.58 -12.77
CA TYR A 121 -15.16 24.53 -13.13
C TYR A 121 -15.80 25.12 -11.87
N ASP A 122 -15.74 26.43 -11.72
CA ASP A 122 -16.40 27.15 -10.65
C ASP A 122 -17.87 27.37 -11.03
N LEU A 123 -18.77 26.78 -10.26
CA LEU A 123 -20.21 26.85 -10.52
C LEU A 123 -20.80 28.25 -10.26
N ALA A 124 -20.24 29.00 -9.32
CA ALA A 124 -20.70 30.35 -9.00
C ALA A 124 -20.21 31.37 -10.03
N ALA A 125 -18.95 31.25 -10.46
CA ALA A 125 -18.36 32.14 -11.46
C ALA A 125 -18.68 31.74 -12.92
N GLY A 126 -19.12 30.50 -13.17
CA GLY A 126 -19.37 29.99 -14.52
C GLY A 126 -18.11 29.90 -15.39
N ALA A 127 -16.94 29.68 -14.78
CA ALA A 127 -15.64 29.76 -15.45
C ALA A 127 -14.67 28.67 -14.96
N ARG A 128 -13.50 28.60 -15.61
CA ARG A 128 -12.44 27.66 -15.22
C ARG A 128 -11.96 27.96 -13.79
N GLY A 129 -11.99 26.95 -12.93
CA GLY A 129 -11.52 26.99 -11.55
C GLY A 129 -10.30 26.11 -11.30
N SER A 130 -9.78 26.17 -10.08
CA SER A 130 -8.71 25.28 -9.60
C SER A 130 -9.30 24.01 -9.02
N ARG A 131 -8.80 22.83 -9.43
CA ARG A 131 -9.24 21.55 -8.84
C ARG A 131 -8.88 21.39 -7.37
N TYR A 132 -7.87 22.11 -6.89
CA TYR A 132 -7.35 21.92 -5.54
C TYR A 132 -8.33 22.42 -4.47
N VAL A 133 -9.25 23.33 -4.83
CA VAL A 133 -10.23 23.92 -3.90
C VAL A 133 -11.11 22.88 -3.21
N HIS A 134 -11.34 21.74 -3.86
CA HIS A 134 -12.21 20.67 -3.36
C HIS A 134 -11.67 20.00 -2.09
N VAL A 135 -10.34 19.95 -1.91
CA VAL A 135 -9.70 19.37 -0.72
C VAL A 135 -8.99 20.42 0.13
N ASP A 136 -8.62 21.56 -0.44
CA ASP A 136 -7.80 22.57 0.23
C ASP A 136 -8.43 23.08 1.52
N ARG A 137 -9.69 23.49 1.43
CA ARG A 137 -10.45 23.97 2.59
C ARG A 137 -10.53 22.94 3.72
N ILE A 138 -10.75 21.66 3.38
CA ILE A 138 -10.90 20.60 4.38
C ILE A 138 -9.54 20.29 5.03
N LEU A 139 -8.46 20.25 4.25
CA LEU A 139 -7.11 20.07 4.78
C LEU A 139 -6.74 21.19 5.76
N CYS A 140 -6.96 22.45 5.40
CA CYS A 140 -6.71 23.58 6.29
C CYS A 140 -7.57 23.51 7.55
N GLU A 141 -8.86 23.18 7.43
CA GLU A 141 -9.78 22.99 8.57
C GLU A 141 -9.29 21.90 9.55
N LEU A 142 -8.83 20.75 9.04
CA LEU A 142 -8.42 19.62 9.86
C LEU A 142 -7.03 19.79 10.48
N THR A 143 -6.17 20.62 9.88
CA THR A 143 -4.75 20.69 10.24
C THR A 143 -4.33 22.02 10.86
N GLY A 144 -5.08 23.09 10.62
CA GLY A 144 -4.68 24.46 10.99
C GLY A 144 -3.69 25.11 10.02
N ALA A 145 -3.37 24.46 8.90
CA ALA A 145 -2.55 25.06 7.85
C ALA A 145 -3.24 26.26 7.19
N GLU A 146 -2.46 27.21 6.67
CA GLU A 146 -2.99 28.37 5.95
C GLU A 146 -3.41 28.01 4.53
N ALA A 147 -2.71 27.09 3.89
CA ALA A 147 -3.02 26.58 2.56
C ALA A 147 -2.52 25.13 2.38
N SER A 148 -3.01 24.48 1.34
CA SER A 148 -2.55 23.15 0.93
C SER A 148 -2.51 22.95 -0.60
N LEU A 149 -1.76 21.93 -1.00
CA LEU A 149 -1.63 21.45 -2.37
C LEU A 149 -1.54 19.93 -2.36
N VAL A 150 -2.20 19.29 -3.32
CA VAL A 150 -2.17 17.83 -3.48
C VAL A 150 -1.56 17.46 -4.82
N VAL A 151 -0.54 16.61 -4.79
CA VAL A 151 0.17 16.06 -5.93
C VAL A 151 0.08 14.52 -5.94
N ASN A 152 0.66 13.88 -6.95
CA ASN A 152 0.54 12.45 -7.20
C ASN A 152 0.87 11.54 -5.99
N ASN A 153 1.99 11.79 -5.30
CA ASN A 153 2.42 11.03 -4.12
C ASN A 153 3.42 11.85 -3.28
N ASN A 154 3.77 11.39 -2.08
CA ASN A 154 4.67 12.14 -1.21
C ASN A 154 6.07 12.35 -1.80
N ALA A 155 6.57 11.41 -2.63
CA ALA A 155 7.84 11.60 -3.33
C ALA A 155 7.80 12.81 -4.26
N ALA A 156 6.68 13.00 -4.98
CA ALA A 156 6.40 14.18 -5.78
C ALA A 156 6.24 15.44 -4.91
N ALA A 157 5.67 15.33 -3.71
CA ALA A 157 5.53 16.44 -2.78
C ALA A 157 6.90 16.96 -2.33
N VAL A 158 7.78 16.05 -1.87
CA VAL A 158 9.15 16.38 -1.47
C VAL A 158 9.94 16.98 -2.64
N LEU A 159 9.88 16.34 -3.81
CA LEU A 159 10.55 16.85 -5.02
C LEU A 159 10.10 18.27 -5.38
N LEU A 160 8.79 18.51 -5.42
CA LEU A 160 8.21 19.81 -5.78
C LEU A 160 8.57 20.88 -4.75
N SER A 161 8.48 20.57 -3.46
CA SER A 161 8.84 21.49 -2.38
C SER A 161 10.32 21.87 -2.45
N LEU A 162 11.23 20.89 -2.55
CA LEU A 162 12.67 21.16 -2.64
C LEU A 162 13.04 21.94 -3.89
N GLN A 163 12.47 21.59 -5.05
CA GLN A 163 12.71 22.32 -6.30
C GLN A 163 12.24 23.77 -6.18
N THR A 164 11.11 24.01 -5.51
CA THR A 164 10.52 25.34 -5.39
C THR A 164 11.23 26.22 -4.37
N LEU A 165 11.74 25.62 -3.30
CA LEU A 165 12.31 26.36 -2.18
C LEU A 165 13.84 26.52 -2.29
N ALA A 166 14.52 25.55 -2.89
CA ALA A 166 15.98 25.43 -2.76
C ALA A 166 16.72 24.99 -4.04
N ALA A 167 16.13 25.07 -5.24
CA ALA A 167 16.86 24.80 -6.47
C ALA A 167 18.10 25.73 -6.59
N GLY A 168 19.27 25.13 -6.80
CA GLY A 168 20.57 25.81 -6.86
C GLY A 168 21.13 26.25 -5.49
N ARG A 169 20.45 25.94 -4.39
CA ARG A 169 20.79 26.41 -3.04
C ARG A 169 20.90 25.25 -2.05
N GLU A 170 21.50 25.50 -0.90
CA GLU A 170 21.77 24.48 0.11
C GLU A 170 20.54 24.16 0.95
N VAL A 171 20.33 22.87 1.21
CA VAL A 171 19.34 22.33 2.14
C VAL A 171 20.07 21.56 3.23
N VAL A 172 19.93 22.04 4.47
CA VAL A 172 20.58 21.43 5.63
C VAL A 172 19.68 20.34 6.20
N VAL A 173 20.21 19.12 6.34
CA VAL A 173 19.47 17.95 6.83
C VAL A 173 20.38 17.02 7.63
N SER A 174 19.84 16.36 8.66
CA SER A 174 20.60 15.36 9.42
C SER A 174 20.98 14.16 8.57
N ARG A 175 22.22 13.66 8.72
CA ARG A 175 22.69 12.42 8.08
C ARG A 175 21.85 11.20 8.50
N GLY A 176 21.30 11.18 9.72
CA GLY A 176 20.41 10.12 10.20
C GLY A 176 19.04 10.10 9.50
N GLN A 177 18.70 11.16 8.78
CA GLN A 177 17.41 11.35 8.10
C GLN A 177 17.50 11.15 6.57
N LEU A 178 18.66 10.72 6.05
CA LEU A 178 18.84 10.39 4.63
C LEU A 178 18.29 8.99 4.32
N VAL A 179 16.97 8.87 4.41
CA VAL A 179 16.26 7.59 4.39
C VAL A 179 16.07 7.02 2.98
N GLU A 180 16.02 5.69 2.90
CA GLU A 180 15.48 4.96 1.74
C GLU A 180 14.12 4.38 2.12
N ILE A 181 13.06 4.72 1.38
CA ILE A 181 11.69 4.26 1.64
C ILE A 181 11.22 3.40 0.47
N GLY A 182 10.78 2.17 0.77
CA GLY A 182 10.43 1.19 -0.26
C GLY A 182 11.69 0.60 -0.88
N GLY A 183 11.85 0.66 -2.21
CA GLY A 183 13.01 0.11 -2.91
C GLY A 183 13.65 1.01 -3.96
N SER A 184 13.22 2.28 -4.08
CA SER A 184 13.76 3.21 -5.08
C SER A 184 13.66 4.69 -4.71
N PHE A 185 12.99 5.04 -3.61
CA PHE A 185 12.94 6.42 -3.13
C PHE A 185 14.02 6.64 -2.08
N ARG A 186 14.99 7.50 -2.41
CA ARG A 186 16.05 7.94 -1.52
C ARG A 186 16.03 9.45 -1.43
N ILE A 187 16.02 10.00 -0.20
CA ILE A 187 16.06 11.45 0.01
C ILE A 187 17.22 12.11 -0.76
N PRO A 188 18.47 11.58 -0.71
CA PRO A 188 19.58 12.14 -1.50
C PRO A 188 19.31 12.22 -3.00
N ASP A 189 18.73 11.17 -3.59
CA ASP A 189 18.45 11.11 -5.04
C ASP A 189 17.36 12.11 -5.42
N VAL A 190 16.34 12.28 -4.58
CA VAL A 190 15.27 13.25 -4.81
C VAL A 190 15.78 14.69 -4.66
N MET A 191 16.63 14.97 -3.67
CA MET A 191 17.28 16.27 -3.52
C MET A 191 18.16 16.61 -4.73
N ALA A 192 18.96 15.66 -5.20
CA ALA A 192 19.76 15.86 -6.40
C ALA A 192 18.89 16.16 -7.63
N ARG A 193 17.77 15.44 -7.79
CA ARG A 193 16.81 15.66 -8.89
C ARG A 193 16.02 16.96 -8.77
N SER A 194 15.78 17.46 -7.56
CA SER A 194 15.12 18.74 -7.33
C SER A 194 16.02 19.93 -7.67
N GLY A 195 17.33 19.70 -7.89
CA GLY A 195 18.33 20.73 -8.04
C GLY A 195 18.78 21.35 -6.71
N ALA A 196 18.35 20.80 -5.57
CA ALA A 196 18.81 21.23 -4.27
C ALA A 196 20.22 20.70 -4.00
N ILE A 197 21.03 21.49 -3.30
CA ILE A 197 22.37 21.10 -2.88
C ILE A 197 22.26 20.48 -1.48
N LEU A 198 22.46 19.17 -1.38
CA LEU A 198 22.44 18.45 -0.10
C LEU A 198 23.59 18.93 0.80
N ARG A 199 23.23 19.48 1.97
CA ARG A 199 24.16 19.81 3.05
C ARG A 199 23.85 18.95 4.28
N GLU A 200 24.40 17.74 4.29
CA GLU A 200 24.21 16.79 5.40
C GLU A 200 25.02 17.18 6.65
N VAL A 201 24.44 17.00 7.84
CA VAL A 201 25.05 17.36 9.12
C VAL A 201 24.92 16.26 10.17
N GLY A 202 25.73 16.34 11.23
CA GLY A 202 25.73 15.36 12.31
C GLY A 202 26.18 13.95 11.88
N ALA A 203 25.80 12.96 12.68
CA ALA A 203 26.07 11.55 12.46
C ALA A 203 24.76 10.74 12.32
N THR A 204 24.87 9.48 11.89
CA THR A 204 23.72 8.58 11.66
C THR A 204 22.81 8.45 12.88
N ASN A 205 23.38 8.32 14.07
CA ASN A 205 22.63 8.09 15.30
C ASN A 205 22.43 9.36 16.15
N LYS A 206 23.29 10.37 16.01
CA LYS A 206 23.23 11.60 16.82
C LYS A 206 23.41 12.82 15.93
N THR A 207 22.45 13.73 16.02
CA THR A 207 22.56 15.08 15.47
C THR A 207 22.17 16.07 16.55
N HIS A 208 22.92 17.16 16.64
CA HIS A 208 22.74 18.25 17.59
C HIS A 208 22.39 19.54 16.85
N LEU A 209 21.79 20.50 17.56
CA LEU A 209 21.43 21.79 16.95
C LEU A 209 22.64 22.54 16.38
N HIS A 210 23.81 22.45 17.04
CA HIS A 210 25.04 23.07 16.55
C HIS A 210 25.53 22.50 15.22
N ASP A 211 25.18 21.25 14.89
CA ASP A 211 25.51 20.65 13.59
C ASP A 211 24.75 21.36 12.47
N TYR A 212 23.47 21.71 12.72
CA TYR A 212 22.67 22.51 11.79
C TYR A 212 23.18 23.94 11.70
N GLU A 213 23.34 24.63 12.84
CA GLU A 213 23.75 26.04 12.90
C GLU A 213 25.11 26.26 12.24
N GLY A 214 26.09 25.39 12.50
CA GLY A 214 27.43 25.47 11.89
C GLY A 214 27.48 25.19 10.39
N ALA A 215 26.41 24.64 9.80
CA ALA A 215 26.32 24.38 8.37
C ALA A 215 25.62 25.48 7.58
N ILE A 216 25.01 26.47 8.25
CA ILE A 216 24.32 27.58 7.60
C ILE A 216 25.33 28.50 6.92
N THR A 217 25.08 28.78 5.64
CA THR A 217 25.85 29.71 4.80
C THR A 217 24.92 30.71 4.14
N SER A 218 25.48 31.69 3.41
CA SER A 218 24.68 32.58 2.55
C SER A 218 23.92 31.84 1.45
N ASN A 219 24.35 30.62 1.08
CA ASN A 219 23.69 29.80 0.08
C ASN A 219 22.57 28.93 0.66
N THR A 220 22.42 28.85 1.98
CA THR A 220 21.35 28.05 2.62
C THR A 220 19.97 28.62 2.33
N ALA A 221 19.05 27.76 1.91
CA ALA A 221 17.68 28.12 1.56
C ALA A 221 16.61 27.40 2.39
N LEU A 222 16.94 26.29 3.04
CA LEU A 222 15.97 25.46 3.73
C LEU A 222 16.63 24.64 4.85
N LEU A 223 15.96 24.56 5.99
CA LEU A 223 16.21 23.55 7.02
C LEU A 223 15.21 22.41 6.82
N LEU A 224 15.69 21.19 6.60
CA LEU A 224 14.86 20.02 6.34
C LEU A 224 14.96 19.04 7.51
N LYS A 225 13.79 18.58 7.96
CA LYS A 225 13.61 17.43 8.85
C LYS A 225 12.87 16.33 8.07
N VAL A 226 13.34 15.09 8.15
CA VAL A 226 12.64 13.94 7.55
C VAL A 226 12.35 12.92 8.64
N HIS A 227 11.09 12.52 8.79
CA HIS A 227 10.67 11.54 9.77
C HIS A 227 11.09 10.12 9.35
N THR A 228 11.66 9.35 10.29
CA THR A 228 12.08 7.97 10.05
C THR A 228 10.87 7.02 10.10
N SER A 229 9.95 7.16 9.14
CA SER A 229 8.67 6.43 9.11
C SER A 229 8.79 4.92 8.82
N ASN A 230 9.95 4.44 8.35
CA ASN A 230 10.14 3.05 7.93
C ASN A 230 11.22 2.26 8.66
N PHE A 231 11.97 2.90 9.55
CA PHE A 231 12.91 2.25 10.45
C PHE A 231 13.02 3.05 11.75
N ALA A 232 13.67 2.48 12.76
CA ALA A 232 13.98 3.21 13.98
C ALA A 232 15.42 2.90 14.41
N VAL A 233 16.09 3.91 14.97
CA VAL A 233 17.40 3.76 15.60
C VAL A 233 17.19 3.48 17.08
N VAL A 234 17.55 2.29 17.54
CA VAL A 234 17.45 1.88 18.96
C VAL A 234 18.82 1.94 19.62
N GLY A 235 18.91 2.54 20.80
CA GLY A 235 20.16 2.70 21.56
C GLY A 235 20.55 4.18 21.74
N PHE A 236 21.85 4.49 21.61
CA PHE A 236 22.37 5.85 21.75
C PHE A 236 21.99 6.74 20.56
N HIS A 237 20.79 7.28 20.61
CA HIS A 237 20.20 8.13 19.58
C HIS A 237 19.98 9.57 20.09
N LYS A 238 20.14 10.57 19.21
CA LYS A 238 19.71 11.95 19.46
C LYS A 238 19.27 12.60 18.15
N GLU A 239 18.11 13.25 18.19
CA GLU A 239 17.55 14.02 17.09
C GLU A 239 17.23 15.44 17.56
N VAL A 240 17.31 16.41 16.65
CA VAL A 240 16.92 17.80 16.92
C VAL A 240 15.39 17.91 16.84
N PRO A 241 14.71 18.36 17.91
CA PRO A 241 13.28 18.65 17.88
C PRO A 241 12.92 19.70 16.83
N LEU A 242 11.72 19.63 16.28
CA LEU A 242 11.29 20.57 15.24
C LEU A 242 11.23 22.02 15.77
N GLN A 243 10.84 22.21 17.04
CA GLN A 243 10.81 23.54 17.66
C GLN A 243 12.19 24.20 17.70
N GLU A 244 13.24 23.43 18.00
CA GLU A 244 14.62 23.96 17.97
C GLU A 244 15.05 24.34 16.55
N LEU A 245 14.60 23.60 15.52
CA LEU A 245 14.83 23.97 14.12
C LEU A 245 14.03 25.22 13.72
N ARG A 246 12.81 25.41 14.23
CA ARG A 246 12.03 26.64 14.05
C ARG A 246 12.76 27.85 14.61
N GLU A 247 13.22 27.78 15.86
CA GLU A 247 13.97 28.85 16.50
C GLU A 247 15.25 29.19 15.71
N LEU A 248 15.98 28.18 15.22
CA LEU A 248 17.12 28.38 14.33
C LEU A 248 16.70 29.04 13.00
N GLY A 249 15.61 28.58 12.40
CA GLY A 249 15.03 29.15 11.18
C GLY A 249 14.69 30.63 11.36
N ASP A 250 14.12 31.02 12.49
CA ASP A 250 13.79 32.43 12.78
C ASP A 250 15.04 33.30 12.92
N ARG A 251 16.07 32.81 13.63
CA ARG A 251 17.35 33.53 13.80
C ARG A 251 18.05 33.82 12.47
N TYR A 252 17.93 32.92 11.50
CA TYR A 252 18.60 33.01 10.20
C TYR A 252 17.66 33.35 9.03
N HIS A 253 16.38 33.61 9.30
CA HIS A 253 15.34 33.85 8.30
C HIS A 253 15.24 32.73 7.23
N LEU A 254 15.32 31.48 7.67
CA LEU A 254 15.21 30.29 6.83
C LEU A 254 13.87 29.58 7.06
N PRO A 255 13.22 29.08 5.98
CA PRO A 255 12.09 28.19 6.13
C PRO A 255 12.49 26.84 6.70
N VAL A 256 11.58 26.23 7.45
CA VAL A 256 11.68 24.87 7.99
C VAL A 256 10.64 23.99 7.31
N MET A 257 11.10 22.91 6.69
CA MET A 257 10.24 21.91 6.08
C MET A 257 10.37 20.58 6.83
N GLU A 258 9.25 19.93 7.09
CA GLU A 258 9.22 18.55 7.59
C GLU A 258 8.58 17.60 6.57
N ASP A 259 9.33 16.61 6.10
CA ASP A 259 8.76 15.44 5.44
C ASP A 259 8.32 14.42 6.50
N LEU A 260 7.07 14.57 6.95
CA LEU A 260 6.46 13.68 7.93
C LEU A 260 6.23 12.27 7.36
N GLY A 261 5.90 12.20 6.06
CA GLY A 261 5.79 10.96 5.32
C GLY A 261 4.61 10.05 5.68
N SER A 262 4.32 9.80 6.96
CA SER A 262 3.29 8.86 7.43
C SER A 262 1.86 9.39 7.28
N GLY A 263 1.69 10.71 7.39
CA GLY A 263 0.40 11.38 7.20
C GLY A 263 -0.60 11.12 8.33
N SER A 264 -0.13 10.95 9.56
CA SER A 264 -1.02 10.72 10.70
C SER A 264 -1.78 11.99 11.08
N LEU A 265 -3.11 11.91 11.12
CA LEU A 265 -3.96 12.92 11.79
C LEU A 265 -4.43 12.46 13.18
N VAL A 266 -4.07 11.23 13.58
CA VAL A 266 -4.56 10.57 14.79
C VAL A 266 -3.40 10.30 15.73
N ASP A 267 -3.59 10.66 16.99
CA ASP A 267 -2.66 10.31 18.06
C ASP A 267 -2.89 8.87 18.53
N TYR A 268 -2.10 7.94 17.97
CA TYR A 268 -2.23 6.51 18.24
C TYR A 268 -1.79 6.10 19.66
N SER A 269 -1.09 6.97 20.40
CA SER A 269 -0.69 6.70 21.79
C SER A 269 -1.89 6.46 22.70
N ARG A 270 -3.03 7.09 22.39
CA ARG A 270 -4.33 6.90 23.05
C ARG A 270 -4.89 5.49 22.90
N TYR A 271 -4.35 4.72 21.96
CA TYR A 271 -4.72 3.32 21.69
C TYR A 271 -3.62 2.34 22.09
N GLY A 272 -2.66 2.78 22.92
CA GLY A 272 -1.58 1.94 23.44
C GLY A 272 -0.46 1.64 22.44
N LEU A 273 -0.33 2.46 21.39
CA LEU A 273 0.76 2.37 20.40
C LEU A 273 1.88 3.38 20.71
N PRO A 274 3.09 3.18 20.18
CA PRO A 274 4.14 4.21 20.25
C PRO A 274 3.67 5.54 19.67
N LYS A 275 4.23 6.65 20.16
CA LYS A 275 3.93 7.98 19.63
C LYS A 275 4.38 8.07 18.17
N GLU A 276 3.47 8.52 17.32
CA GLU A 276 3.74 8.94 15.95
C GLU A 276 3.37 10.42 15.85
N PRO A 277 4.26 11.29 15.33
CA PRO A 277 3.96 12.70 15.15
C PRO A 277 2.77 12.88 14.21
N THR A 278 1.83 13.74 14.61
CA THR A 278 0.69 14.09 13.78
C THR A 278 1.00 15.30 12.91
N VAL A 279 0.28 15.46 11.80
CA VAL A 279 0.41 16.65 10.93
C VAL A 279 0.12 17.93 11.70
N GLN A 280 -0.86 17.88 12.61
CA GLN A 280 -1.22 19.02 13.46
C GLN A 280 -0.08 19.40 14.42
N GLU A 281 0.58 18.40 15.01
CA GLU A 281 1.74 18.62 15.88
C GLU A 281 2.93 19.20 15.09
N ALA A 282 3.24 18.67 13.90
CA ALA A 282 4.31 19.20 13.05
C ALA A 282 4.09 20.68 12.69
N LEU A 283 2.86 21.08 12.37
CA LEU A 283 2.54 22.49 12.12
C LEU A 283 2.63 23.34 13.39
N ALA A 284 2.09 22.85 14.52
CA ALA A 284 2.14 23.55 15.80
C ALA A 284 3.57 23.73 16.32
N ASP A 285 4.46 22.78 16.00
CA ASP A 285 5.88 22.81 16.34
C ASP A 285 6.71 23.74 15.43
N GLY A 286 6.07 24.36 14.42
CA GLY A 286 6.63 25.47 13.66
C GLY A 286 7.12 25.13 12.25
N ALA A 287 6.78 23.96 11.70
CA ALA A 287 7.07 23.68 10.30
C ALA A 287 6.35 24.70 9.39
N ASP A 288 7.10 25.37 8.51
CA ASP A 288 6.51 26.26 7.49
C ASP A 288 5.83 25.47 6.37
N LEU A 289 6.31 24.24 6.14
CA LEU A 289 5.79 23.33 5.14
C LEU A 289 5.92 21.88 5.64
N VAL A 290 4.83 21.12 5.57
CA VAL A 290 4.81 19.69 5.90
C VAL A 290 4.41 18.90 4.66
N THR A 291 5.09 17.78 4.41
CA THR A 291 4.74 16.84 3.35
C THR A 291 4.44 15.44 3.87
N PHE A 292 3.41 14.78 3.33
CA PHE A 292 3.07 13.41 3.70
C PHE A 292 2.26 12.63 2.65
N SER A 293 2.20 11.30 2.84
CA SER A 293 1.40 10.38 2.01
C SER A 293 -0.07 10.33 2.43
N GLY A 294 -0.97 10.29 1.44
CA GLY A 294 -2.41 10.09 1.67
C GLY A 294 -2.85 8.64 1.91
N ASP A 295 -2.05 7.65 1.51
CA ASP A 295 -2.38 6.21 1.56
C ASP A 295 -1.70 5.44 2.68
N LYS A 296 -1.15 6.14 3.67
CA LYS A 296 -0.56 5.55 4.87
C LYS A 296 -1.48 5.72 6.08
N LEU A 297 -1.11 6.52 7.08
CA LEU A 297 -1.89 6.69 8.31
C LEU A 297 -3.10 7.62 8.14
N LEU A 298 -3.20 8.32 7.01
CA LEU A 298 -4.42 9.02 6.61
C LEU A 298 -5.52 8.04 6.13
N GLY A 299 -5.16 6.82 5.71
CA GLY A 299 -6.14 5.82 5.27
C GLY A 299 -6.93 6.18 4.01
N GLY A 300 -6.39 7.07 3.18
CA GLY A 300 -7.00 7.52 1.91
C GLY A 300 -6.35 6.89 0.67
N PRO A 301 -6.56 7.49 -0.52
CA PRO A 301 -5.89 7.09 -1.75
C PRO A 301 -4.44 7.57 -1.78
N GLN A 302 -3.65 7.07 -2.75
CA GLN A 302 -2.29 7.56 -2.96
C GLN A 302 -2.33 9.05 -3.29
N ALA A 303 -1.69 9.87 -2.47
CA ALA A 303 -1.54 11.30 -2.68
C ALA A 303 -0.27 11.79 -2.01
N GLY A 304 0.29 12.90 -2.52
CA GLY A 304 1.29 13.70 -1.83
C GLY A 304 0.64 14.98 -1.37
N ILE A 305 0.58 15.21 -0.07
CA ILE A 305 -0.04 16.40 0.48
C ILE A 305 1.07 17.34 0.93
N ILE A 306 1.01 18.58 0.48
CA ILE A 306 1.87 19.69 0.87
C ILE A 306 0.98 20.70 1.58
N LEU A 307 1.27 21.08 2.81
CA LEU A 307 0.50 22.09 3.53
C LEU A 307 1.37 22.86 4.51
N GLY A 308 0.91 24.04 4.93
CA GLY A 308 1.66 24.92 5.82
C GLY A 308 1.31 26.38 5.57
N LYS A 309 2.32 27.27 5.57
CA LYS A 309 2.11 28.69 5.29
C LYS A 309 1.74 28.93 3.83
N ALA A 310 0.81 29.85 3.61
CA ALA A 310 0.24 30.13 2.31
C ALA A 310 1.31 30.57 1.29
N GLU A 311 2.31 31.34 1.73
CA GLU A 311 3.38 31.82 0.86
C GLU A 311 4.17 30.67 0.19
N PHE A 312 4.49 29.61 0.92
CA PHE A 312 5.30 28.50 0.42
C PHE A 312 4.47 27.54 -0.42
N VAL A 313 3.23 27.28 0.00
CA VAL A 313 2.29 26.45 -0.76
C VAL A 313 1.95 27.10 -2.10
N GLU A 314 1.72 28.41 -2.14
CA GLU A 314 1.41 29.12 -3.39
C GLU A 314 2.61 29.18 -4.35
N ARG A 315 3.84 29.27 -3.82
CA ARG A 315 5.04 29.09 -4.64
C ARG A 315 5.06 27.69 -5.27
N CYS A 316 4.79 26.64 -4.49
CA CYS A 316 4.72 25.27 -5.00
C CYS A 316 3.62 25.10 -6.05
N ARG A 317 2.47 25.76 -5.84
CA ARG A 317 1.34 25.75 -6.79
C ARG A 317 1.73 26.34 -8.15
N LYS A 318 2.50 27.43 -8.15
CA LYS A 318 2.98 28.16 -9.35
C LYS A 318 4.15 27.47 -10.05
N ASN A 319 4.84 26.53 -9.40
CA ASN A 319 5.94 25.80 -10.03
C ASN A 319 5.42 24.96 -11.22
N PRO A 320 5.95 25.14 -12.45
CA PRO A 320 5.50 24.41 -13.64
C PRO A 320 5.51 22.88 -13.50
N THR A 321 6.44 22.32 -12.71
CA THR A 321 6.52 20.87 -12.43
C THR A 321 5.24 20.35 -11.78
N ASN A 322 4.52 21.18 -11.02
CA ASN A 322 3.22 20.83 -10.45
C ASN A 322 2.24 20.33 -11.53
N ARG A 323 2.30 20.86 -12.75
CA ARG A 323 1.42 20.40 -13.84
C ARG A 323 1.66 18.95 -14.23
N ALA A 324 2.91 18.46 -14.13
CA ALA A 324 3.27 17.08 -14.39
C ALA A 324 2.96 16.17 -13.20
N LEU A 325 3.04 16.70 -11.98
CA LEU A 325 2.78 15.97 -10.73
C LEU A 325 1.33 16.07 -10.25
N ARG A 326 0.47 16.75 -11.01
CA ARG A 326 -0.91 17.09 -10.64
C ARG A 326 -1.72 15.84 -10.35
N VAL A 327 -2.42 15.86 -9.21
CA VAL A 327 -3.35 14.80 -8.81
C VAL A 327 -4.47 14.60 -9.83
N ASP A 328 -4.85 13.34 -10.06
CA ASP A 328 -5.93 12.96 -10.96
C ASP A 328 -7.31 13.07 -10.31
N LYS A 329 -8.38 12.91 -11.11
CA LYS A 329 -9.78 13.04 -10.66
C LYS A 329 -10.18 11.96 -9.65
N LEU A 330 -9.73 10.72 -9.85
CA LEU A 330 -10.06 9.58 -8.99
C LEU A 330 -9.51 9.82 -7.60
N THR A 331 -8.20 10.06 -7.52
CA THR A 331 -7.51 10.31 -6.26
C THR A 331 -8.12 11.50 -5.53
N LEU A 332 -8.39 12.60 -6.23
CA LEU A 332 -8.96 13.79 -5.61
C LEU A 332 -10.34 13.55 -5.00
N GLY A 333 -11.24 12.87 -5.72
CA GLY A 333 -12.58 12.58 -5.20
C GLY A 333 -12.58 11.58 -4.04
N ALA A 334 -11.72 10.57 -4.10
CA ALA A 334 -11.55 9.63 -2.98
C ALA A 334 -10.93 10.32 -1.76
N LEU A 335 -9.98 11.23 -1.97
CA LEU A 335 -9.35 12.01 -0.91
C LEU A 335 -10.35 12.95 -0.24
N GLU A 336 -11.14 13.70 -1.02
CA GLU A 336 -12.22 14.57 -0.51
C GLU A 336 -13.15 13.79 0.44
N ALA A 337 -13.72 12.67 -0.03
CA ALA A 337 -14.61 11.84 0.77
C ALA A 337 -13.92 11.21 2.00
N THR A 338 -12.61 10.93 1.93
CA THR A 338 -11.85 10.45 3.10
C THR A 338 -11.69 11.57 4.13
N LEU A 339 -11.33 12.77 3.70
CA LEU A 339 -11.17 13.95 4.57
C LEU A 339 -12.51 14.39 5.19
N GLU A 340 -13.63 14.22 4.48
CA GLU A 340 -14.97 14.45 5.05
C GLU A 340 -15.24 13.57 6.29
N LEU A 341 -14.76 12.32 6.31
CA LEU A 341 -14.91 11.44 7.47
C LEU A 341 -14.12 11.97 8.68
N TYR A 342 -12.97 12.61 8.45
CA TYR A 342 -12.14 13.18 9.52
C TYR A 342 -12.77 14.34 10.28
N ARG A 343 -13.83 14.97 9.74
CA ARG A 343 -14.59 16.00 10.47
C ARG A 343 -15.32 15.45 11.70
N ASP A 344 -15.56 14.15 11.75
CA ASP A 344 -16.01 13.44 12.94
C ASP A 344 -14.95 12.38 13.31
N PRO A 345 -14.13 12.61 14.35
CA PRO A 345 -13.07 11.68 14.74
C PRO A 345 -13.57 10.27 15.04
N ALA A 346 -14.76 10.11 15.64
CA ALA A 346 -15.31 8.80 15.92
C ALA A 346 -15.72 8.08 14.62
N LYS A 347 -16.30 8.82 13.67
CA LYS A 347 -16.65 8.30 12.35
C LYS A 347 -15.41 7.91 11.55
N ALA A 348 -14.37 8.74 11.54
CA ALA A 348 -13.11 8.44 10.87
C ALA A 348 -12.52 7.11 11.35
N LEU A 349 -12.41 6.92 12.67
CA LEU A 349 -11.87 5.71 13.28
C LEU A 349 -12.69 4.46 12.99
N ALA A 350 -14.01 4.61 12.81
CA ALA A 350 -14.91 3.49 12.53
C ALA A 350 -14.96 3.13 11.04
N GLU A 351 -14.98 4.13 10.16
CA GLU A 351 -15.29 3.95 8.73
C GLU A 351 -14.05 3.92 7.82
N ILE A 352 -12.93 4.54 8.23
CA ILE A 352 -11.68 4.45 7.48
C ILE A 352 -11.00 3.11 7.84
N PRO A 353 -10.89 2.15 6.90
CA PRO A 353 -10.49 0.78 7.24
C PRO A 353 -9.11 0.72 7.87
N THR A 354 -8.15 1.52 7.39
CA THR A 354 -6.79 1.57 7.96
C THR A 354 -6.84 1.97 9.43
N LEU A 355 -7.60 3.02 9.78
CA LEU A 355 -7.73 3.47 11.17
C LEU A 355 -8.43 2.41 12.02
N ALA A 356 -9.55 1.87 11.55
CA ALA A 356 -10.32 0.85 12.25
C ALA A 356 -9.50 -0.40 12.52
N MET A 357 -8.67 -0.84 11.56
CA MET A 357 -7.77 -1.98 11.72
C MET A 357 -6.64 -1.71 12.71
N ILE A 358 -6.16 -0.47 12.83
CA ILE A 358 -5.10 -0.11 13.79
C ILE A 358 -5.68 -0.05 15.21
N THR A 359 -6.83 0.60 15.38
CA THR A 359 -7.42 0.93 16.69
C THR A 359 -8.39 -0.12 17.23
N VAL A 360 -8.66 -1.20 16.48
CA VAL A 360 -9.55 -2.28 16.93
C VAL A 360 -9.11 -2.85 18.29
N PRO A 361 -10.03 -2.92 19.28
CA PRO A 361 -9.72 -3.50 20.58
C PRO A 361 -9.34 -4.98 20.49
N TYR A 362 -8.36 -5.41 21.28
CA TYR A 362 -7.87 -6.79 21.30
C TYR A 362 -8.99 -7.82 21.54
N GLU A 363 -9.96 -7.52 22.40
CA GLU A 363 -11.10 -8.41 22.68
C GLU A 363 -11.92 -8.73 21.42
N ARG A 364 -12.09 -7.76 20.52
CA ARG A 364 -12.78 -7.98 19.23
C ARG A 364 -11.97 -8.88 18.31
N LEU A 365 -10.64 -8.79 18.33
CA LEU A 365 -9.77 -9.68 17.56
C LEU A 365 -9.81 -11.10 18.12
N ARG A 366 -9.79 -11.26 19.45
CA ARG A 366 -9.94 -12.56 20.10
C ARG A 366 -11.25 -13.24 19.72
N GLU A 367 -12.36 -12.51 19.77
CA GLU A 367 -13.67 -12.99 19.30
C GLU A 367 -13.65 -13.38 17.82
N ARG A 368 -13.08 -12.54 16.94
CA ARG A 368 -12.98 -12.83 15.49
C ARG A 368 -12.18 -14.10 15.23
N ALA A 369 -11.03 -14.27 15.89
CA ALA A 369 -10.20 -15.46 15.75
C ALA A 369 -10.92 -16.73 16.24
N ASN A 370 -11.61 -16.66 17.38
CA ASN A 370 -12.35 -17.79 17.91
C ASN A 370 -13.53 -18.17 17.00
N ARG A 371 -14.27 -17.19 16.47
CA ARG A 371 -15.35 -17.44 15.50
C ARG A 371 -14.84 -18.09 14.22
N LEU A 372 -13.73 -17.60 13.66
CA LEU A 372 -13.13 -18.19 12.46
C LEU A 372 -12.60 -19.60 12.73
N ALA A 373 -11.92 -19.82 13.85
CA ALA A 373 -11.43 -21.15 14.22
C ALA A 373 -12.57 -22.15 14.39
N ALA A 374 -13.67 -21.75 15.04
CA ALA A 374 -14.86 -22.59 15.19
C ALA A 374 -15.50 -22.91 13.83
N ARG A 375 -15.57 -21.94 12.91
CA ARG A 375 -16.07 -22.15 11.54
C ARG A 375 -15.23 -23.16 10.78
N LEU A 376 -13.90 -23.08 10.88
CA LEU A 376 -12.99 -24.00 10.19
C LEU A 376 -13.06 -25.42 10.78
N LYS A 377 -13.13 -25.55 12.11
CA LYS A 377 -13.30 -26.86 12.77
C LYS A 377 -14.61 -27.55 12.38
N LYS A 378 -15.69 -26.78 12.19
CA LYS A 378 -17.00 -27.30 11.74
C LYS A 378 -16.98 -27.91 10.32
N LEU A 379 -15.92 -27.70 9.55
CA LEU A 379 -15.76 -28.38 8.25
C LEU A 379 -15.51 -29.88 8.39
N GLY A 380 -15.11 -30.37 9.58
CA GLY A 380 -14.92 -31.80 9.83
C GLY A 380 -13.78 -32.44 9.04
N LEU A 381 -12.79 -31.66 8.60
CA LEU A 381 -11.68 -32.12 7.77
C LEU A 381 -10.58 -32.73 8.66
N GLU A 382 -10.41 -34.05 8.61
CA GLU A 382 -9.47 -34.78 9.47
C GLU A 382 -8.01 -34.32 9.34
N ARG A 383 -7.63 -33.84 8.15
CA ARG A 383 -6.27 -33.36 7.87
C ARG A 383 -6.03 -31.95 8.38
N LEU A 384 -7.07 -31.18 8.74
CA LEU A 384 -6.95 -29.78 9.09
C LEU A 384 -6.88 -29.59 10.61
N GLU A 385 -5.75 -29.09 11.10
CA GLU A 385 -5.59 -28.67 12.49
C GLU A 385 -5.71 -27.15 12.61
N VAL A 386 -6.55 -26.70 13.55
CA VAL A 386 -6.82 -25.27 13.79
C VAL A 386 -6.71 -24.97 15.28
N SER A 387 -5.84 -24.04 15.63
CA SER A 387 -5.73 -23.48 16.98
C SER A 387 -5.62 -21.96 16.94
N THR A 388 -5.82 -21.29 18.08
CA THR A 388 -5.59 -19.86 18.19
C THR A 388 -4.46 -19.58 19.17
N VAL A 389 -3.61 -18.61 18.86
CA VAL A 389 -2.45 -18.23 19.67
C VAL A 389 -2.38 -16.72 19.85
N GLU A 390 -1.78 -16.27 20.94
CA GLU A 390 -1.44 -14.85 21.12
C GLU A 390 -0.35 -14.44 20.13
N GLY A 391 -0.35 -13.18 19.73
CA GLY A 391 0.73 -12.62 18.94
C GLY A 391 0.63 -11.11 18.80
N VAL A 392 1.42 -10.57 17.89
CA VAL A 392 1.39 -9.15 17.51
C VAL A 392 1.16 -9.00 16.01
N SER A 393 0.41 -7.95 15.66
CA SER A 393 0.27 -7.45 14.30
C SER A 393 1.35 -6.38 14.03
N ARG A 394 1.39 -5.85 12.81
CA ARG A 394 2.21 -4.68 12.46
C ARG A 394 1.32 -3.60 11.88
N VAL A 395 1.51 -2.34 12.30
CA VAL A 395 0.83 -1.23 11.62
C VAL A 395 1.35 -1.13 10.19
N GLY A 396 2.65 -1.27 9.99
CA GLY A 396 3.27 -1.30 8.67
C GLY A 396 4.61 -0.60 8.71
N GLY A 397 5.62 -1.22 8.08
CA GLY A 397 6.97 -0.69 8.03
C GLY A 397 7.12 0.56 7.17
N GLY A 398 6.05 1.17 6.65
CA GLY A 398 6.11 2.46 5.95
C GLY A 398 5.57 3.63 6.77
N ALA A 399 5.14 3.38 8.00
CA ALA A 399 4.51 4.34 8.88
C ALA A 399 5.01 4.27 10.34
N MET A 400 4.83 3.13 11.01
CA MET A 400 5.19 2.95 12.44
C MET A 400 5.98 1.65 12.63
N PRO A 401 7.32 1.65 12.44
CA PRO A 401 8.12 0.42 12.35
C PRO A 401 8.19 -0.35 13.67
N LEU A 402 8.10 0.34 14.81
CA LEU A 402 8.13 -0.27 16.15
C LEU A 402 6.73 -0.64 16.69
N ALA A 403 5.65 -0.27 16.00
CA ALA A 403 4.31 -0.55 16.47
C ALA A 403 3.97 -2.04 16.32
N ALA A 404 3.74 -2.70 17.46
CA ALA A 404 3.40 -4.11 17.56
C ALA A 404 2.08 -4.33 18.34
N PRO A 405 0.92 -3.88 17.80
CA PRO A 405 -0.35 -4.06 18.49
C PRO A 405 -0.67 -5.54 18.73
N ARG A 406 -1.15 -5.86 19.94
CA ARG A 406 -1.58 -7.21 20.31
C ARG A 406 -2.68 -7.73 19.36
N THR A 407 -2.63 -9.00 19.03
CA THR A 407 -3.62 -9.67 18.19
C THR A 407 -3.83 -11.12 18.63
N ARG A 408 -4.83 -11.77 18.03
CA ARG A 408 -5.06 -13.20 18.14
C ARG A 408 -4.90 -13.81 16.75
N LEU A 409 -3.99 -14.77 16.64
CA LEU A 409 -3.69 -15.44 15.38
C LEU A 409 -4.41 -16.78 15.31
N LEU A 410 -4.74 -17.22 14.10
CA LEU A 410 -5.02 -18.62 13.82
C LEU A 410 -3.73 -19.31 13.42
N ARG A 411 -3.41 -20.43 14.08
CA ARG A 411 -2.37 -21.35 13.67
C ARG A 411 -3.02 -22.52 12.93
N LEU A 412 -2.57 -22.73 11.69
CA LEU A 412 -3.12 -23.72 10.78
C LEU A 412 -2.05 -24.74 10.40
N ALA A 413 -2.44 -26.01 10.35
CA ALA A 413 -1.65 -27.08 9.77
C ALA A 413 -2.55 -28.02 8.96
N VAL A 414 -2.02 -28.54 7.86
CA VAL A 414 -2.69 -29.57 7.05
C VAL A 414 -1.79 -30.79 6.99
N LYS A 415 -2.26 -31.93 7.50
CA LYS A 415 -1.51 -33.19 7.51
C LYS A 415 -1.07 -33.56 6.08
N GLY A 416 0.23 -33.83 5.93
CA GLY A 416 0.87 -34.10 4.64
C GLY A 416 1.42 -32.87 3.91
N LEU A 417 1.22 -31.66 4.43
CA LEU A 417 1.79 -30.42 3.89
C LEU A 417 2.68 -29.72 4.92
N SER A 418 3.88 -29.30 4.50
CA SER A 418 4.68 -28.37 5.31
C SER A 418 4.01 -26.99 5.34
N ALA A 419 4.30 -26.18 6.36
CA ALA A 419 3.77 -24.82 6.46
C ALA A 419 4.11 -23.99 5.21
N THR A 420 5.32 -24.12 4.67
CA THR A 420 5.73 -23.47 3.43
C THR A 420 4.90 -23.91 2.23
N ARG A 421 4.65 -25.22 2.07
CA ARG A 421 3.81 -25.72 0.96
C ARG A 421 2.36 -25.28 1.10
N LEU A 422 1.85 -25.23 2.34
CA LEU A 422 0.51 -24.72 2.62
C LEU A 422 0.39 -23.23 2.28
N GLU A 423 1.38 -22.40 2.65
CA GLU A 423 1.43 -20.98 2.26
C GLU A 423 1.44 -20.82 0.75
N GLN A 424 2.30 -21.57 0.05
CA GLN A 424 2.41 -21.51 -1.41
C GLN A 424 1.09 -21.88 -2.08
N ALA A 425 0.42 -22.92 -1.58
CA ALA A 425 -0.87 -23.35 -2.11
C ALA A 425 -1.98 -22.31 -1.86
N LEU A 426 -2.00 -21.68 -0.67
CA LEU A 426 -2.94 -20.61 -0.35
C LEU A 426 -2.69 -19.35 -1.20
N ARG A 427 -1.43 -18.99 -1.46
CA ARG A 427 -1.07 -17.88 -2.34
C ARG A 427 -1.33 -18.18 -3.83
N ALA A 428 -1.30 -19.45 -4.24
CA ALA A 428 -1.68 -19.87 -5.58
C ALA A 428 -3.20 -20.06 -5.76
N GLY A 429 -3.98 -19.92 -4.68
CA GLY A 429 -5.44 -20.01 -4.72
C GLY A 429 -6.10 -18.82 -5.43
N ASP A 430 -7.41 -18.95 -5.65
CA ASP A 430 -8.25 -17.89 -6.23
C ASP A 430 -9.45 -17.58 -5.31
N PRO A 431 -9.48 -16.41 -4.64
CA PRO A 431 -8.41 -15.40 -4.62
C PRO A 431 -7.19 -15.87 -3.78
N PRO A 432 -5.99 -15.33 -4.05
CA PRO A 432 -4.80 -15.59 -3.24
C PRO A 432 -4.96 -15.20 -1.77
N ILE A 433 -4.45 -16.02 -0.86
CA ILE A 433 -4.44 -15.76 0.59
C ILE A 433 -3.01 -15.61 1.08
N ILE A 434 -2.65 -14.40 1.51
CA ILE A 434 -1.30 -14.06 1.95
C ILE A 434 -1.22 -14.18 3.46
N CYS A 435 -0.48 -15.18 3.94
CA CYS A 435 -0.30 -15.49 5.36
C CYS A 435 1.14 -15.16 5.78
N ARG A 436 1.46 -15.39 7.07
CA ARG A 436 2.84 -15.35 7.54
C ARG A 436 3.30 -16.69 8.07
N LEU A 437 4.60 -16.95 7.93
CA LEU A 437 5.28 -18.12 8.49
C LEU A 437 6.10 -17.67 9.69
N GLU A 438 5.92 -18.34 10.82
CA GLU A 438 6.59 -18.01 12.09
C GLU A 438 6.84 -19.32 12.85
N ASP A 439 8.08 -19.55 13.29
CA ASP A 439 8.52 -20.77 13.99
C ASP A 439 8.06 -22.09 13.33
N GLY A 440 8.10 -22.15 11.99
CA GLY A 440 7.69 -23.34 11.23
C GLY A 440 6.17 -23.55 11.12
N HIS A 441 5.36 -22.57 11.53
CA HIS A 441 3.90 -22.62 11.48
C HIS A 441 3.32 -21.58 10.52
N LEU A 442 2.19 -21.92 9.91
CA LEU A 442 1.39 -20.97 9.14
C LEU A 442 0.44 -20.25 10.09
N LEU A 443 0.55 -18.93 10.12
CA LEU A 443 -0.26 -18.04 10.94
C LEU A 443 -1.11 -17.11 10.07
N MET A 444 -2.38 -16.96 10.45
CA MET A 444 -3.29 -15.97 9.89
C MET A 444 -3.67 -14.97 10.98
N ASP A 445 -3.37 -13.69 10.76
CA ASP A 445 -3.76 -12.60 11.63
C ASP A 445 -5.14 -12.07 11.24
N VAL A 446 -6.07 -12.05 12.20
CA VAL A 446 -7.45 -11.62 11.96
C VAL A 446 -7.63 -10.11 11.92
N ARG A 447 -6.60 -9.32 12.22
CA ARG A 447 -6.67 -7.85 12.21
C ARG A 447 -7.01 -7.30 10.83
N THR A 448 -6.42 -7.87 9.79
CA THR A 448 -6.52 -7.38 8.41
C THR A 448 -7.58 -8.10 7.57
N LEU A 449 -8.28 -9.07 8.15
CA LEU A 449 -9.36 -9.78 7.48
C LEU A 449 -10.61 -8.92 7.40
N VAL A 450 -11.21 -8.84 6.21
CA VAL A 450 -12.50 -8.20 5.97
C VAL A 450 -13.63 -9.24 5.96
N ALA A 451 -14.89 -8.78 5.95
CA ALA A 451 -16.07 -9.61 6.21
C ALA A 451 -16.15 -10.90 5.38
N ASP A 452 -15.82 -10.83 4.08
CA ASP A 452 -15.95 -11.96 3.15
C ASP A 452 -14.75 -12.94 3.19
N ASP A 453 -13.63 -12.54 3.79
CA ASP A 453 -12.40 -13.33 3.77
C ASP A 453 -12.55 -14.66 4.52
N ALA A 454 -13.38 -14.70 5.57
CA ALA A 454 -13.64 -15.93 6.32
C ALA A 454 -14.25 -17.04 5.46
N ALA A 455 -15.09 -16.70 4.47
CA ALA A 455 -15.67 -17.67 3.56
C ALA A 455 -14.65 -18.17 2.53
N VAL A 456 -13.84 -17.25 2.02
CA VAL A 456 -12.73 -17.55 1.11
C VAL A 456 -11.72 -18.50 1.76
N ILE A 457 -11.28 -18.20 2.99
CA ILE A 457 -10.34 -19.02 3.76
C ILE A 457 -10.90 -20.43 3.99
N ALA A 458 -12.17 -20.53 4.38
CA ALA A 458 -12.81 -21.83 4.60
C ALA A 458 -12.86 -22.68 3.32
N LYS A 459 -13.21 -22.08 2.18
CA LYS A 459 -13.23 -22.76 0.89
C LYS A 459 -11.84 -23.23 0.46
N ALA A 460 -10.83 -22.38 0.60
CA ALA A 460 -9.45 -22.73 0.24
C ALA A 460 -8.90 -23.87 1.09
N LEU A 461 -9.10 -23.83 2.42
CA LEU A 461 -8.65 -24.90 3.32
C LEU A 461 -9.42 -26.20 3.09
N ALA A 462 -10.72 -26.14 2.76
CA ALA A 462 -11.50 -27.31 2.37
C ALA A 462 -10.91 -28.02 1.14
N ALA A 463 -10.51 -27.25 0.12
CA ALA A 463 -9.88 -27.83 -1.07
C ALA A 463 -8.50 -28.45 -0.80
N LEU A 464 -7.71 -27.88 0.13
CA LEU A 464 -6.35 -28.35 0.43
C LEU A 464 -6.31 -29.52 1.42
N ALA A 465 -7.33 -29.64 2.28
CA ALA A 465 -7.44 -30.68 3.30
C ALA A 465 -8.48 -31.76 2.98
N ALA A 466 -9.09 -31.71 1.78
CA ALA A 466 -9.92 -32.77 1.23
C ALA A 466 -9.17 -34.09 1.02
#